data_AF-A0A8J5PRH2-F1
#
_entry.id   AF-A0A8J5PRH2-F1
#
_cell.length_a   1.000
_cell.length_b   1.000
_cell.length_c   1.000
_cell.angle_alpha   90.00
_cell.angle_beta   90.00
_cell.angle_gamma   90.00
#
_symmetry.space_group_name_H-M   'P 1'
#
loop_
_entity.id
_entity.type
_entity.pdbx_description
1 polymer ?
#
loop_
_entity_poly.entity_id
_entity_poly.type
_entity_poly.pdbx_seq_one_letter_code
_entity_poly.pdbx_strand_id
1 'polypeptide(L)'
;MQDRPSNKTSVAKDRSWFGDDYVSLNSAINSMTGTLIEVIGIGTVDLPTKASPNRNGPRSHGTLRLRNVLHAPSIICNIIGSPVLDDYHVVTLVSGTSSGSIHRLSDSRRIAYFMPAPQAARFFQVRLSGPPVGPKVGPPPFDPFTKYLLRVEWPDSERKKHDNAQLLLLDKDIDEGPLRANENAWVKKHYGDEFKFLQAHGLSIFKEKDRAEGRIIVRNMISRNNEETSAT
;
A
#
# COMPACT_ATOMS: atom_id res chain seq x y z
N MET A 1 -28.17 -12.60 6.43
CA MET A 1 -26.96 -13.42 6.20
C MET A 1 -25.79 -12.45 6.19
N GLN A 2 -25.02 -12.43 7.27
CA GLN A 2 -24.06 -11.36 7.55
C GLN A 2 -22.90 -11.44 6.56
N ASP A 3 -22.70 -10.36 5.82
CA ASP A 3 -21.60 -10.18 4.88
C ASP A 3 -20.30 -10.20 5.70
N ARG A 4 -19.58 -11.34 5.68
CA ARG A 4 -18.23 -11.41 6.25
C ARG A 4 -17.33 -10.62 5.30
N PRO A 5 -16.69 -9.52 5.71
CA PRO A 5 -15.71 -8.86 4.85
C PRO A 5 -14.51 -9.81 4.71
N SER A 6 -14.52 -10.62 3.66
CA SER A 6 -13.44 -11.57 3.37
C SER A 6 -12.25 -10.83 2.78
N ASN A 7 -11.62 -9.98 3.58
CA ASN A 7 -10.54 -9.12 3.14
C ASN A 7 -9.22 -9.90 3.09
N LYS A 8 -9.10 -10.70 2.03
CA LYS A 8 -7.88 -11.43 1.66
C LYS A 8 -6.81 -10.41 1.28
N THR A 9 -5.72 -10.31 2.03
CA THR A 9 -4.62 -9.36 1.77
C THR A 9 -3.57 -9.94 0.82
N SER A 10 -2.73 -9.07 0.24
CA SER A 10 -1.52 -9.48 -0.47
C SER A 10 -0.34 -9.56 0.50
N VAL A 11 0.52 -10.56 0.34
CA VAL A 11 1.66 -10.83 1.23
C VAL A 11 2.89 -11.17 0.40
N ALA A 12 4.03 -10.61 0.76
CA ALA A 12 5.33 -10.94 0.19
C ALA A 12 6.28 -11.49 1.27
N LYS A 13 7.07 -12.49 0.87
CA LYS A 13 8.07 -13.14 1.70
C LYS A 13 9.35 -12.33 1.82
N ASP A 14 9.86 -11.83 0.68
CA ASP A 14 11.19 -11.23 0.63
C ASP A 14 11.13 -9.70 0.56
N ARG A 15 11.95 -9.03 1.39
CA ARG A 15 12.07 -7.56 1.43
C ARG A 15 12.48 -6.95 0.09
N SER A 16 13.19 -7.69 -0.75
CA SER A 16 13.68 -7.22 -2.06
C SER A 16 12.58 -6.93 -3.08
N TRP A 17 11.34 -7.37 -2.81
CA TRP A 17 10.19 -7.07 -3.67
C TRP A 17 9.62 -5.66 -3.46
N PHE A 18 9.92 -5.03 -2.33
CA PHE A 18 9.32 -3.77 -1.94
C PHE A 18 10.11 -2.57 -2.42
N GLY A 19 9.39 -1.53 -2.85
CA GLY A 19 9.95 -0.25 -3.24
C GLY A 19 10.38 0.62 -2.06
N ASP A 20 10.60 1.90 -2.36
CA ASP A 20 11.09 2.90 -1.42
C ASP A 20 10.05 3.34 -0.38
N ASP A 21 8.77 3.04 -0.62
CA ASP A 21 7.66 3.31 0.29
C ASP A 21 7.48 2.25 1.38
N TYR A 22 8.42 1.32 1.52
CA TYR A 22 8.39 0.31 2.56
C TYR A 22 8.53 0.95 3.95
N VAL A 23 7.60 0.61 4.83
CA VAL A 23 7.60 1.04 6.23
C VAL A 23 7.61 -0.20 7.13
N SER A 24 8.36 -0.14 8.23
CA SER A 24 8.31 -1.16 9.27
C SER A 24 6.94 -1.16 9.94
N LEU A 25 6.36 -2.34 10.07
CA LEU A 25 5.03 -2.55 10.62
C LEU A 25 5.11 -3.71 11.58
N ASN A 26 4.75 -3.51 12.85
CA ASN A 26 4.59 -4.62 13.79
C ASN A 26 3.12 -5.05 13.79
N SER A 27 2.84 -6.15 13.07
CA SER A 27 1.49 -6.67 12.89
C SER A 27 1.53 -8.19 12.71
N ALA A 28 0.38 -8.80 12.44
CA ALA A 28 0.28 -10.21 12.14
C ALA A 28 -0.91 -10.54 11.23
N ILE A 29 -0.80 -11.66 10.54
CA ILE A 29 -1.87 -12.25 9.72
C ILE A 29 -2.20 -13.66 10.21
N ASN A 30 -3.45 -14.06 9.97
CA ASN A 30 -3.91 -15.40 10.27
C ASN A 30 -3.72 -16.31 9.06
N SER A 31 -3.05 -17.43 9.27
CA SER A 31 -3.12 -18.58 8.37
C SER A 31 -4.49 -19.26 8.48
N MET A 32 -4.84 -20.07 7.49
CA MET A 32 -6.02 -20.91 7.54
C MET A 32 -6.09 -21.81 8.79
N THR A 33 -4.95 -22.29 9.28
CA THR A 33 -4.86 -23.16 10.46
C THR A 33 -5.07 -22.41 11.78
N GLY A 34 -5.32 -21.09 11.74
CA GLY A 34 -5.35 -20.22 12.91
C GLY A 34 -3.95 -19.86 13.43
N THR A 35 -2.88 -20.35 12.78
CA THR A 35 -1.51 -19.99 13.12
C THR A 35 -1.26 -18.54 12.76
N LEU A 36 -0.71 -17.79 13.72
CA LEU A 36 -0.30 -16.41 13.53
C LEU A 36 1.02 -16.35 12.76
N ILE A 37 1.06 -15.54 11.70
CA ILE A 37 2.27 -15.25 10.93
C ILE A 37 2.61 -13.78 11.18
N GLU A 38 3.82 -13.54 11.68
CA GLU A 38 4.32 -12.20 11.95
C GLU A 38 4.48 -11.40 10.65
N VAL A 39 4.03 -10.14 10.70
CA VAL A 39 4.26 -9.14 9.67
C VAL A 39 5.20 -8.09 10.24
N ILE A 40 6.29 -7.83 9.53
CA ILE A 40 7.35 -6.90 9.95
C ILE A 40 7.43 -5.62 9.09
N GLY A 41 6.56 -5.50 8.08
CA GLY A 41 6.53 -4.35 7.20
C GLY A 41 5.34 -4.32 6.24
N ILE A 42 5.17 -3.18 5.59
CA ILE A 42 4.16 -2.94 4.57
C ILE A 42 4.72 -2.01 3.49
N GLY A 43 4.28 -2.16 2.25
CA GLY A 43 4.64 -1.22 1.18
C GLY A 43 4.09 -1.61 -0.19
N THR A 44 4.61 -0.98 -1.23
CA THR A 44 4.29 -1.32 -2.62
C THR A 44 5.25 -2.38 -3.15
N VAL A 45 4.71 -3.35 -3.89
CA VAL A 45 5.48 -4.34 -4.66
C VAL A 45 5.18 -4.18 -6.14
N ASP A 46 6.23 -3.98 -6.94
CA ASP A 46 6.17 -3.93 -8.40
C ASP A 46 6.72 -5.23 -8.99
N LEU A 47 5.82 -6.12 -9.43
CA LEU A 47 6.22 -7.39 -10.04
C LEU A 47 6.44 -7.22 -11.55
N PRO A 48 7.66 -7.46 -12.08
CA PRO A 48 7.89 -7.51 -13.51
C PRO A 48 7.33 -8.81 -14.07
N THR A 49 6.30 -8.73 -14.90
CA THR A 49 5.52 -9.88 -15.38
C THR A 49 5.61 -10.05 -16.88
N LYS A 50 5.42 -11.27 -17.37
CA LYS A 50 5.13 -11.51 -18.79
C LYS A 50 3.66 -11.22 -19.04
N ALA A 51 3.37 -10.41 -20.05
CA ALA A 51 2.02 -10.01 -20.42
C ALA A 51 1.29 -11.09 -21.25
N SER A 52 2.01 -11.98 -21.94
CA SER A 52 1.43 -13.04 -22.78
C SER A 52 2.42 -14.19 -22.97
N PRO A 53 1.96 -15.45 -23.07
CA PRO A 53 2.84 -16.61 -23.30
C PRO A 53 3.59 -16.54 -24.64
N ASN A 54 2.94 -16.00 -25.68
CA ASN A 54 3.45 -16.07 -27.07
C ASN A 54 4.10 -14.76 -27.55
N ARG A 55 4.25 -13.76 -26.67
CA ARG A 55 4.79 -12.44 -27.05
C ARG A 55 6.25 -12.32 -26.63
N ASN A 56 7.07 -11.78 -27.53
CA ASN A 56 8.48 -11.50 -27.31
C ASN A 56 8.77 -9.99 -27.42
N GLY A 57 9.97 -9.58 -26.99
CA GLY A 57 10.44 -8.19 -27.02
C GLY A 57 9.90 -7.30 -25.89
N PRO A 58 10.24 -6.01 -25.86
CA PRO A 58 9.96 -5.11 -24.74
C PRO A 58 8.47 -5.01 -24.38
N ARG A 59 7.60 -5.01 -25.41
CA ARG A 59 6.15 -4.98 -25.19
C ARG A 59 5.63 -6.28 -24.57
N SER A 60 6.37 -7.38 -24.57
CA SER A 60 5.91 -8.63 -23.93
C SER A 60 5.90 -8.60 -22.41
N HIS A 61 6.38 -7.51 -21.82
CA HIS A 61 6.49 -7.32 -20.39
C HIS A 61 5.43 -6.32 -19.87
N GLY A 62 5.06 -6.50 -18.62
CA GLY A 62 4.22 -5.60 -17.84
C GLY A 62 4.76 -5.47 -16.43
N THR A 63 4.15 -4.56 -15.67
CA THR A 63 4.41 -4.39 -14.25
C THR A 63 3.08 -4.52 -13.52
N LEU A 64 2.98 -5.54 -12.67
CA LEU A 64 1.87 -5.72 -11.74
C LEU A 64 2.23 -5.04 -10.43
N ARG A 65 1.71 -3.82 -10.25
CA ARG A 65 1.87 -3.02 -9.05
C ARG A 65 0.82 -3.41 -8.02
N LEU A 66 1.25 -3.83 -6.84
CA LEU A 66 0.41 -4.20 -5.71
C LEU A 66 0.72 -3.23 -4.55
N ARG A 67 -0.31 -2.53 -4.06
CA ARG A 67 -0.19 -1.60 -2.92
C ARG A 67 -0.54 -2.31 -1.62
N ASN A 68 -0.07 -1.76 -0.50
CA ASN A 68 -0.39 -2.23 0.85
C ASN A 68 -0.10 -3.73 1.04
N VAL A 69 1.01 -4.19 0.46
CA VAL A 69 1.44 -5.60 0.57
C VAL A 69 2.12 -5.77 1.92
N LEU A 70 1.76 -6.82 2.65
CA LEU A 70 2.37 -7.12 3.94
C LEU A 70 3.66 -7.94 3.74
N HIS A 71 4.69 -7.62 4.50
CA HIS A 71 5.95 -8.34 4.50
C HIS A 71 5.98 -9.36 5.65
N ALA A 72 5.94 -10.65 5.29
CA ALA A 72 5.93 -11.76 6.24
C ALA A 72 7.01 -12.80 5.87
N PRO A 73 8.24 -12.69 6.39
CA PRO A 73 9.37 -13.53 5.99
C PRO A 73 9.17 -15.04 6.19
N SER A 74 8.34 -15.43 7.17
CA SER A 74 8.08 -16.83 7.50
C SER A 74 7.04 -17.49 6.58
N ILE A 75 6.37 -16.74 5.69
CA ILE A 75 5.40 -17.32 4.76
C ILE A 75 6.10 -18.23 3.73
N ILE A 76 5.41 -19.30 3.29
CA ILE A 76 5.93 -20.25 2.30
C ILE A 76 6.14 -19.61 0.91
N CYS A 77 5.26 -18.70 0.50
CA CYS A 77 5.33 -18.04 -0.80
C CYS A 77 4.62 -16.68 -0.79
N ASN A 78 4.86 -15.86 -1.81
CA ASN A 78 4.09 -14.65 -2.04
C ASN A 78 2.63 -15.00 -2.38
N ILE A 79 1.68 -14.18 -1.91
CA ILE A 79 0.24 -14.33 -2.15
C ILE A 79 -0.31 -13.02 -2.67
N ILE A 80 -1.07 -13.09 -3.77
CA ILE A 80 -1.83 -11.95 -4.30
C ILE A 80 -3.27 -12.07 -3.79
N GLY A 81 -3.68 -11.11 -2.98
CA GLY A 81 -4.98 -11.06 -2.34
C GLY A 81 -6.05 -10.35 -3.17
N SER A 82 -7.24 -10.19 -2.58
CA SER A 82 -8.40 -9.57 -3.22
C SER A 82 -8.22 -8.09 -3.60
N PRO A 83 -7.46 -7.25 -2.87
CA PRO A 83 -7.22 -5.85 -3.26
C PRO A 83 -6.64 -5.68 -4.68
N VAL A 84 -6.11 -6.75 -5.29
CA VAL A 84 -5.75 -6.72 -6.72
C VAL A 84 -6.93 -6.36 -7.62
N LEU A 85 -8.17 -6.64 -7.20
CA LEU A 85 -9.37 -6.38 -7.99
C LEU A 85 -9.73 -4.90 -8.09
N ASP A 86 -9.17 -4.05 -7.23
CA ASP A 86 -9.42 -2.61 -7.22
C ASP A 86 -8.79 -1.92 -8.44
N ASP A 87 -7.62 -2.41 -8.87
CA ASP A 87 -6.83 -1.86 -9.97
C ASP A 87 -6.83 -2.76 -11.23
N TYR A 88 -7.22 -4.03 -11.08
CA TYR A 88 -7.07 -5.03 -12.13
C TYR A 88 -8.30 -5.95 -12.29
N HIS A 89 -8.66 -6.21 -13.54
CA HIS A 89 -9.57 -7.29 -13.90
C HIS A 89 -8.79 -8.61 -14.04
N VAL A 90 -9.14 -9.59 -13.20
CA VAL A 90 -8.52 -10.92 -13.19
C VAL A 90 -9.43 -11.94 -13.89
N VAL A 91 -8.91 -12.56 -14.93
CA VAL A 91 -9.60 -13.59 -15.71
C VAL A 91 -8.98 -14.95 -15.40
N THR A 92 -9.78 -15.92 -14.96
CA THR A 92 -9.36 -17.27 -14.59
C THR A 92 -9.84 -18.32 -15.62
N LEU A 93 -9.66 -18.03 -16.90
CA LEU A 93 -10.00 -18.95 -17.99
C LEU A 93 -8.80 -19.82 -18.36
N VAL A 94 -8.94 -21.14 -18.21
CA VAL A 94 -7.87 -22.10 -18.48
C VAL A 94 -7.82 -22.47 -19.96
N SER A 95 -6.62 -22.46 -20.53
CA SER A 95 -6.29 -22.88 -21.89
C SER A 95 -4.99 -23.69 -21.88
N GLY A 96 -4.61 -24.29 -23.02
CA GLY A 96 -3.35 -25.04 -23.12
C GLY A 96 -2.07 -24.21 -22.91
N THR A 97 -2.14 -22.88 -23.03
CA THR A 97 -0.95 -21.99 -22.95
C THR A 97 -0.96 -21.06 -21.74
N SER A 98 -2.10 -20.92 -21.06
CA SER A 98 -2.25 -20.10 -19.86
C SER A 98 -3.45 -20.53 -19.04
N SER A 99 -3.40 -20.29 -17.73
CA SER A 99 -4.53 -20.46 -16.81
C SER A 99 -5.29 -19.15 -16.55
N GLY A 100 -5.19 -18.19 -17.47
CA GLY A 100 -5.86 -16.89 -17.37
C GLY A 100 -4.92 -15.69 -17.47
N SER A 101 -5.43 -14.50 -17.21
CA SER A 101 -4.71 -13.23 -17.36
C SER A 101 -5.19 -12.12 -16.43
N ILE A 102 -4.32 -11.13 -16.24
CA ILE A 102 -4.61 -9.94 -15.43
C ILE A 102 -4.51 -8.71 -16.34
N HIS A 103 -5.55 -7.90 -16.31
CA HIS A 103 -5.73 -6.69 -17.11
C HIS A 103 -5.83 -5.49 -16.20
N ARG A 104 -5.08 -4.42 -16.49
CA ARG A 104 -5.23 -3.16 -15.76
C ARG A 104 -6.58 -2.54 -16.12
N LEU A 105 -7.33 -2.08 -15.12
CA LEU A 105 -8.67 -1.52 -15.34
C LEU A 105 -8.62 -0.22 -16.14
N SER A 106 -7.64 0.65 -15.86
CA SER A 106 -7.56 1.98 -16.45
C SER A 106 -7.45 2.02 -17.97
N ASP A 107 -6.82 1.01 -18.59
CA ASP A 107 -6.53 0.96 -20.03
C ASP A 107 -6.82 -0.41 -20.67
N SER A 108 -7.39 -1.35 -19.90
CA SER A 108 -7.62 -2.75 -20.29
C SER A 108 -6.37 -3.52 -20.75
N ARG A 109 -5.18 -2.95 -20.57
CA ARG A 109 -3.93 -3.56 -21.03
C ARG A 109 -3.67 -4.82 -20.22
N ARG A 110 -3.43 -5.93 -20.92
CA ARG A 110 -2.93 -7.16 -20.30
C ARG A 110 -1.53 -6.93 -19.76
N ILE A 111 -1.35 -7.08 -18.46
CA ILE A 111 -0.07 -6.85 -17.76
C ILE A 111 0.56 -8.15 -17.26
N ALA A 112 -0.24 -9.18 -17.00
CA ALA A 112 0.28 -10.49 -16.61
C ALA A 112 -0.58 -11.64 -17.17
N TYR A 113 -0.01 -12.85 -17.20
CA TYR A 113 -0.75 -14.09 -17.41
C TYR A 113 -0.39 -15.14 -16.34
N PHE A 114 -1.31 -16.07 -16.11
CA PHE A 114 -1.05 -17.21 -15.24
C PHE A 114 -0.42 -18.34 -16.04
N MET A 115 0.70 -18.88 -15.55
CA MET A 115 1.35 -20.05 -16.13
C MET A 115 0.32 -21.18 -16.31
N PRO A 116 0.42 -21.97 -17.40
CA PRO A 116 -0.44 -23.13 -17.57
C PRO A 116 -0.19 -24.09 -16.41
N ALA A 117 -1.21 -24.27 -15.56
CA ALA A 117 -1.15 -25.20 -14.46
C ALA A 117 -1.57 -26.59 -14.96
N PRO A 118 -0.75 -27.66 -14.79
CA PRO A 118 -1.29 -29.01 -14.87
C PRO A 118 -2.39 -29.17 -13.82
N GLN A 119 -3.39 -30.02 -14.08
CA GLN A 119 -4.57 -30.18 -13.22
C GLN A 119 -4.25 -30.47 -11.73
N ALA A 120 -3.05 -30.96 -11.44
CA ALA A 120 -2.55 -31.22 -10.08
C ALA A 120 -1.98 -29.97 -9.35
N ALA A 121 -1.55 -28.93 -10.06
CA ALA A 121 -1.09 -27.68 -9.48
C ALA A 121 -2.29 -26.73 -9.28
N ARG A 122 -2.73 -26.57 -8.03
CA ARG A 122 -4.03 -25.93 -7.70
C ARG A 122 -4.02 -24.39 -7.66
N PHE A 123 -2.90 -23.74 -7.97
CA PHE A 123 -2.76 -22.29 -7.80
C PHE A 123 -2.53 -21.58 -9.14
N PHE A 124 -3.21 -20.45 -9.33
CA PHE A 124 -2.94 -19.52 -10.41
C PHE A 124 -1.60 -18.81 -10.16
N GLN A 125 -0.56 -19.20 -10.89
CA GLN A 125 0.79 -18.66 -10.70
C GLN A 125 1.10 -17.60 -11.76
N VAL A 126 1.35 -16.36 -11.33
CA VAL A 126 1.74 -15.28 -12.23
C VAL A 126 3.11 -15.58 -12.85
N ARG A 127 3.23 -15.46 -14.18
CA ARG A 127 4.52 -15.58 -14.86
C ARG A 127 5.34 -14.29 -14.70
N LEU A 128 6.41 -14.35 -13.92
CA LEU A 128 7.40 -13.29 -13.85
C LEU A 128 8.23 -13.19 -15.15
N SER A 129 8.69 -11.99 -15.44
CA SER A 129 9.76 -11.76 -16.41
C SER A 129 11.08 -12.29 -15.85
N GLY A 130 11.85 -13.00 -16.67
CA GLY A 130 13.22 -13.36 -16.32
C GLY A 130 14.22 -12.24 -16.63
N PRO A 131 15.51 -12.44 -16.32
CA PRO A 131 16.57 -11.50 -16.66
C PRO A 131 16.61 -11.24 -18.18
N PRO A 132 16.94 -10.00 -18.61
CA PRO A 132 17.34 -8.85 -17.79
C PRO A 132 16.17 -8.01 -17.25
N VAL A 133 14.92 -8.31 -17.63
CA VAL A 133 13.75 -7.46 -17.30
C VAL A 133 13.24 -7.68 -15.88
N GLY A 134 13.24 -8.93 -15.43
CA GLY A 134 12.86 -9.29 -14.06
C GLY A 134 13.92 -10.14 -13.38
N PRO A 135 13.76 -10.42 -12.08
CA PRO A 135 14.77 -11.10 -11.30
C PRO A 135 14.85 -12.59 -11.66
N LYS A 136 16.00 -13.20 -11.33
CA LYS A 136 16.12 -14.66 -11.28
C LYS A 136 15.49 -15.12 -9.96
N VAL A 137 14.48 -15.98 -10.05
CA VAL A 137 13.81 -16.57 -8.88
C VAL A 137 14.21 -18.03 -8.69
N GLY A 138 14.13 -18.51 -7.45
CA GLY A 138 14.35 -19.91 -7.11
C GLY A 138 13.23 -20.84 -7.61
N PRO A 139 13.39 -22.16 -7.44
CA PRO A 139 12.33 -23.11 -7.73
C PRO A 139 11.10 -22.87 -6.82
N PRO A 140 9.90 -23.30 -7.23
CA PRO A 140 8.70 -23.22 -6.39
C PRO A 140 8.90 -23.99 -5.07
N PRO A 141 8.44 -23.45 -3.93
CA PRO A 141 8.63 -24.06 -2.61
C PRO A 141 7.63 -25.18 -2.30
N PHE A 142 6.88 -25.67 -3.30
CA PHE A 142 5.80 -26.63 -3.11
C PHE A 142 6.25 -28.05 -3.44
N ASP A 143 5.98 -28.97 -2.52
CA ASP A 143 6.10 -30.40 -2.75
C ASP A 143 4.94 -30.88 -3.66
N PRO A 144 5.22 -31.50 -4.81
CA PRO A 144 4.20 -32.03 -5.72
C PRO A 144 3.24 -33.06 -5.09
N PHE A 145 3.66 -33.74 -4.02
CA PHE A 145 2.84 -34.77 -3.35
C PHE A 145 2.01 -34.22 -2.19
N THR A 146 2.26 -32.98 -1.76
CA THR A 146 1.58 -32.35 -0.63
C THR A 146 0.41 -31.49 -1.11
N LYS A 147 -0.75 -31.63 -0.46
CA LYS A 147 -1.90 -30.74 -0.69
C LYS A 147 -1.78 -29.50 0.19
N TYR A 148 -1.63 -28.35 -0.45
CA TYR A 148 -1.60 -27.06 0.22
C TYR A 148 -2.98 -26.40 0.18
N LEU A 149 -3.32 -25.69 1.26
CA LEU A 149 -4.45 -24.77 1.28
C LEU A 149 -3.95 -23.43 1.83
N LEU A 150 -3.70 -22.51 0.90
CA LEU A 150 -3.13 -21.20 1.20
C LEU A 150 -4.27 -20.20 1.36
N ARG A 151 -4.37 -19.64 2.56
CA ARG A 151 -5.21 -18.49 2.86
C ARG A 151 -4.50 -17.66 3.91
N VAL A 152 -4.52 -16.36 3.69
CA VAL A 152 -4.06 -15.37 4.63
C VAL A 152 -5.15 -14.33 4.82
N GLU A 153 -5.34 -13.92 6.06
CA GLU A 153 -6.29 -12.89 6.44
C GLU A 153 -5.58 -11.89 7.34
N TRP A 154 -5.74 -10.60 7.03
CA TRP A 154 -5.26 -9.53 7.91
C TRP A 154 -6.40 -9.13 8.83
N PRO A 155 -6.30 -9.38 10.15
CA PRO A 155 -7.39 -9.10 11.07
C PRO A 155 -7.81 -7.63 11.03
N ASP A 156 -9.10 -7.36 11.22
CA ASP A 156 -9.61 -5.98 11.28
C ASP A 156 -8.98 -5.19 12.43
N SER A 157 -8.65 -5.84 13.55
CA SER A 157 -7.97 -5.21 14.69
C SER A 157 -6.59 -4.66 14.30
N GLU A 158 -5.83 -5.44 13.55
CA GLU A 158 -4.50 -5.08 13.08
C GLU A 158 -4.57 -3.96 12.05
N ARG A 159 -5.54 -4.01 11.13
CA ARG A 159 -5.78 -2.96 10.15
C ARG A 159 -6.20 -1.64 10.77
N LYS A 160 -7.19 -1.67 11.67
CA LYS A 160 -7.62 -0.45 12.39
C LYS A 160 -6.49 0.18 13.18
N LYS A 161 -5.63 -0.64 13.82
CA LYS A 161 -4.45 -0.14 14.52
C LYS A 161 -3.50 0.57 13.55
N HIS A 162 -3.25 -0.02 12.39
CA HIS A 162 -2.42 0.59 11.34
C HIS A 162 -3.03 1.89 10.81
N ASP A 163 -4.31 1.88 10.43
CA ASP A 163 -5.00 3.03 9.86
C ASP A 163 -5.06 4.19 10.86
N ASN A 164 -5.34 3.90 12.14
CA ASN A 164 -5.31 4.91 13.19
C ASN A 164 -3.90 5.47 13.42
N ALA A 165 -2.87 4.62 13.41
CA ALA A 165 -1.49 5.09 13.54
C ALA A 165 -1.10 5.99 12.36
N GLN A 166 -1.53 5.64 11.14
CA GLN A 166 -1.29 6.45 9.95
C GLN A 166 -2.03 7.79 10.00
N LEU A 167 -3.29 7.80 10.47
CA LEU A 167 -4.03 9.04 10.70
C LEU A 167 -3.37 9.92 11.76
N LEU A 168 -2.91 9.35 12.88
CA LEU A 168 -2.19 10.10 13.91
C LEU A 168 -0.87 10.68 13.40
N LEU A 169 -0.14 9.95 12.54
CA LEU A 169 1.07 10.47 11.89
C LEU A 169 0.74 11.60 10.92
N LEU A 170 -0.35 11.47 10.15
CA LEU A 170 -0.82 12.53 9.26
C LEU A 170 -1.24 13.77 10.06
N ASP A 171 -2.02 13.63 11.12
CA ASP A 171 -2.41 14.75 11.99
C ASP A 171 -1.19 15.41 12.62
N LYS A 172 -0.20 14.63 13.05
CA LYS A 172 1.06 15.17 13.56
C LYS A 172 1.85 15.92 12.48
N ASP A 173 1.95 15.40 11.26
CA ASP A 173 2.60 16.10 10.14
C ASP A 173 1.84 17.37 9.76
N ILE A 174 0.52 17.37 9.91
CA ILE A 174 -0.30 18.56 9.74
C ILE A 174 0.02 19.56 10.86
N ASP A 175 0.11 19.11 12.09
CA ASP A 175 0.35 19.97 13.25
C ASP A 175 1.79 20.52 13.32
N GLU A 176 2.78 19.70 13.00
CA GLU A 176 4.19 20.07 13.06
C GLU A 176 4.72 20.62 11.72
N GLY A 177 4.04 20.35 10.61
CA GLY A 177 4.43 20.80 9.27
C GLY A 177 4.27 22.31 9.07
N PRO A 178 4.88 22.87 8.00
CA PRO A 178 4.85 24.30 7.72
C PRO A 178 3.43 24.82 7.49
N LEU A 179 3.25 26.14 7.65
CA LEU A 179 1.97 26.78 7.38
C LEU A 179 1.51 26.49 5.96
N ARG A 180 0.27 26.03 5.84
CA ARG A 180 -0.41 25.80 4.56
C ARG A 180 -0.69 27.13 3.86
N ALA A 181 -0.96 27.09 2.56
CA ALA A 181 -1.20 28.30 1.77
C ALA A 181 -2.35 29.17 2.31
N ASN A 182 -3.42 28.55 2.80
CA ASN A 182 -4.56 29.24 3.43
C ASN A 182 -4.19 29.85 4.79
N GLU A 183 -3.47 29.11 5.63
CA GLU A 183 -2.99 29.59 6.93
C GLU A 183 -2.04 30.79 6.75
N ASN A 184 -1.12 30.69 5.79
CA ASN A 184 -0.19 31.76 5.45
C ASN A 184 -0.93 32.99 4.87
N ALA A 185 -1.95 32.78 4.04
CA ALA A 185 -2.79 33.87 3.54
C ALA A 185 -3.55 34.58 4.68
N TRP A 186 -4.05 33.82 5.67
CA TRP A 186 -4.70 34.38 6.85
C TRP A 186 -3.71 35.19 7.70
N VAL A 187 -2.52 34.64 8.00
CA VAL A 187 -1.46 35.37 8.72
C VAL A 187 -1.09 36.65 8.00
N LYS A 188 -0.92 36.59 6.67
CA LYS A 188 -0.63 37.77 5.85
C LYS A 188 -1.74 38.81 5.90
N LYS A 189 -3.01 38.39 5.91
CA LYS A 189 -4.17 39.29 5.99
C LYS A 189 -4.29 39.99 7.34
N HIS A 190 -4.04 39.28 8.45
CA HIS A 190 -4.27 39.78 9.81
C HIS A 190 -3.02 40.42 10.46
N TYR A 191 -1.82 39.96 10.11
CA TYR A 191 -0.56 40.38 10.74
C TYR A 191 0.50 40.84 9.73
N GLY A 192 0.27 40.65 8.43
CA GLY A 192 1.18 41.07 7.35
C GLY A 192 2.18 39.99 6.93
N ASP A 193 2.86 39.36 7.90
CA ASP A 193 3.82 38.27 7.66
C ASP A 193 4.01 37.40 8.92
N GLU A 194 4.67 36.24 8.77
CA GLU A 194 4.94 35.30 9.86
C GLU A 194 5.80 35.94 10.97
N PHE A 195 6.76 36.80 10.60
CA PHE A 195 7.65 37.44 11.57
C PHE A 195 6.87 38.34 12.53
N LYS A 196 6.00 39.20 12.01
CA LYS A 196 5.15 40.10 12.80
C LYS A 196 4.15 39.33 13.64
N PHE A 197 3.58 38.25 13.09
CA PHE A 197 2.68 37.39 13.84
C PHE A 197 3.38 36.76 15.05
N LEU A 198 4.55 36.15 14.85
CA LEU A 198 5.32 35.52 15.93
C LEU A 198 5.74 36.57 16.96
N GLN A 199 6.25 37.73 16.51
CA GLN A 199 6.63 38.82 17.40
C GLN A 199 5.46 39.32 18.26
N ALA A 200 4.26 39.45 17.68
CA ALA A 200 3.06 39.87 18.40
C ALA A 200 2.64 38.88 19.51
N HIS A 201 3.01 37.61 19.39
CA HIS A 201 2.75 36.56 20.38
C HIS A 201 3.97 36.27 21.28
N GLY A 202 5.02 37.08 21.23
CA GLY A 202 6.23 36.89 22.04
C GLY A 202 7.12 35.72 21.58
N LEU A 203 6.93 35.25 20.35
CA LEU A 203 7.62 34.10 19.75
C LEU A 203 8.73 34.56 18.79
N SER A 204 9.79 33.75 18.65
CA SER A 204 10.91 34.04 17.75
C SER A 204 10.88 33.24 16.45
N ILE A 205 11.03 33.92 15.30
CA ILE A 205 11.17 33.23 14.00
C ILE A 205 12.46 32.40 13.90
N PHE A 206 13.45 32.63 14.76
CA PHE A 206 14.75 31.95 14.70
C PHE A 206 14.79 30.66 15.52
N LYS A 207 13.71 30.35 16.25
CA LYS A 207 13.61 29.14 17.08
C LYS A 207 12.51 28.26 16.51
N GLU A 208 12.86 27.06 16.03
CA GLU A 208 11.87 26.16 15.44
C GLU A 208 10.78 25.77 16.44
N LYS A 209 11.11 25.67 17.73
CA LYS A 209 10.13 25.43 18.80
C LYS A 209 9.08 26.55 18.86
N ASP A 210 9.51 27.80 18.83
CA ASP A 210 8.62 28.97 18.87
C ASP A 210 7.82 29.07 17.56
N ARG A 211 8.41 28.70 16.41
CA ARG A 211 7.68 28.61 15.15
C ARG A 211 6.60 27.53 15.20
N ALA A 212 6.90 26.35 15.74
CA ALA A 212 5.92 25.28 15.92
C ALA A 212 4.76 25.71 16.82
N GLU A 213 5.06 26.38 17.93
CA GLU A 213 4.06 26.99 18.79
C GLU A 213 3.21 28.02 18.04
N GLY A 214 3.85 28.89 17.24
CA GLY A 214 3.17 29.85 16.38
C GLY A 214 2.19 29.19 15.39
N ARG A 215 2.56 28.06 14.78
CA ARG A 215 1.67 27.31 13.87
C ARG A 215 0.41 26.81 14.58
N ILE A 216 0.54 26.31 15.80
CA ILE A 216 -0.60 25.89 16.64
C ILE A 216 -1.51 27.07 16.94
N ILE A 217 -0.95 28.24 17.27
CA ILE A 217 -1.74 29.46 17.55
C ILE A 217 -2.51 29.91 16.30
N VAL A 218 -1.88 29.96 15.12
CA VAL A 218 -2.54 30.33 13.86
C VAL A 218 -3.74 29.43 13.60
N ARG A 219 -3.57 28.11 13.71
CA ARG A 219 -4.64 27.14 13.45
C ARG A 219 -5.81 27.33 14.41
N ASN A 220 -5.54 27.52 15.70
CA ASN A 220 -6.57 27.81 16.70
C ASN A 220 -7.32 29.11 16.42
N MET A 221 -6.63 30.17 15.97
CA MET A 221 -7.27 31.44 15.61
C MET A 221 -8.17 31.32 14.38
N ILE A 222 -7.72 30.60 13.35
CA ILE A 222 -8.52 30.35 12.13
C ILE A 222 -9.78 29.56 12.45
N SER A 223 -9.67 28.49 13.25
CA SER A 223 -10.80 27.66 13.65
C SER A 223 -11.87 28.48 14.37
N ARG A 224 -11.49 29.31 15.35
CA ARG A 224 -12.43 30.20 16.08
C ARG A 224 -13.10 31.22 15.17
N ASN A 225 -12.34 31.84 14.28
CA ASN A 225 -12.88 32.84 13.34
C ASN A 225 -13.91 32.23 12.38
N ASN A 226 -13.73 30.97 11.95
CA ASN A 226 -14.67 30.28 11.07
C ASN A 226 -15.98 29.89 11.77
N GLU A 227 -15.91 29.48 13.05
CA GLU A 227 -17.09 29.19 13.88
C GLU A 227 -17.96 30.44 14.09
N GLU A 228 -17.35 31.60 14.35
CA GLU A 228 -18.06 32.88 14.53
C GLU A 228 -18.76 33.33 13.24
N THR A 229 -18.12 33.20 12.07
CA THR A 229 -18.75 33.54 10.78
C THR A 229 -19.88 32.59 10.34
N SER A 230 -19.97 31.39 10.93
CA SER A 230 -21.01 30.41 10.60
C SER A 230 -22.27 30.54 11.48
N ALA A 231 -22.19 31.35 12.53
CA ALA A 231 -23.26 31.59 13.50
C ALA A 231 -24.04 32.91 13.25
N THR A 232 -23.69 33.65 12.20
CA THR A 232 -24.34 34.90 11.73
C THR A 232 -24.94 34.72 10.34
#